data_AF-A0A7J2MRG2-F1
#
_entry.id   AF-A0A7J2MRG2-F1
#
_cell.length_a   1.000
_cell.length_b   1.000
_cell.length_c   1.000
_cell.angle_alpha   90.00
_cell.angle_beta   90.00
_cell.angle_gamma   90.00
#
_symmetry.space_group_name_H-M   'P 1'
#
loop_
_entity.id
_entity.type
_entity.pdbx_description
1 polymer ?
#
loop_
_entity_poly.entity_id
_entity_poly.type
_entity_poly.pdbx_seq_one_letter_code
_entity_poly.pdbx_strand_id
1 'polypeptide(L)' 'FDIDACGGTHVKNTEEIGEIKIVKIENKGKNRKRLVIV' A
#
# COMPACT_ATOMS: atom_id res chain seq x y z
N PHE A 1 -1.32 -13.11 2.86
CA PHE A 1 -0.15 -12.86 3.72
C PHE A 1 1.08 -12.93 2.85
N ASP A 2 1.93 -11.93 2.98
CA ASP A 2 3.17 -11.80 2.20
C ASP A 2 4.36 -11.76 3.17
N ILE A 3 5.57 -12.07 2.70
CA ILE A 3 6.81 -12.08 3.49
C ILE A 3 7.84 -11.26 2.74
N ASP A 4 8.14 -10.09 3.30
CA ASP A 4 9.11 -9.14 2.76
C ASP A 4 10.27 -8.94 3.73
N ALA A 5 11.46 -8.62 3.19
CA ALA A 5 12.58 -8.12 3.98
C ALA A 5 12.39 -6.61 4.24
N CYS A 6 11.75 -6.27 5.36
CA CYS A 6 11.51 -4.88 5.76
C CYS A 6 12.14 -4.57 7.12
N GLY A 7 12.78 -3.40 7.25
CA GLY A 7 13.38 -2.91 8.50
C GLY A 7 12.58 -1.81 9.19
N GLY A 8 11.33 -1.57 8.78
CA GLY A 8 10.46 -0.52 9.29
C GLY A 8 9.67 -0.92 10.53
N THR A 9 8.95 0.04 11.11
CA THR A 9 7.97 -0.22 12.18
C THR A 9 6.65 -0.69 11.57
N HIS A 10 6.08 -1.76 12.12
CA HIS A 10 4.82 -2.33 11.66
C HIS A 10 3.81 -2.45 12.81
N VAL A 11 2.53 -2.41 12.45
CA VAL A 11 1.43 -2.82 13.35
C VAL A 11 1.45 -4.34 13.55
N LYS A 12 0.81 -4.83 14.62
CA LYS A 12 0.81 -6.25 14.96
C LYS A 12 -0.19 -7.04 14.12
N ASN A 13 -1.29 -6.43 13.73
CA ASN A 13 -2.33 -7.04 12.92
C ASN A 13 -2.89 -6.09 11.85
N THR A 14 -3.50 -6.64 10.80
CA THR A 14 -4.01 -5.86 9.65
C THR A 14 -5.25 -5.04 9.98
N GLU A 15 -6.00 -5.40 11.03
CA GLU A 15 -7.22 -4.71 11.43
C GLU A 15 -6.91 -3.33 12.03
N GLU A 16 -5.74 -3.16 12.64
CA GLU A 16 -5.24 -1.87 13.15
C GLU A 16 -5.09 -0.80 12.05
N ILE A 17 -4.92 -1.21 10.79
CA ILE A 17 -4.77 -0.29 9.65
C ILE A 17 -6.11 0.43 9.33
N GLY A 18 -7.24 -0.21 9.61
CA GLY A 18 -8.57 0.34 9.33
C GLY A 18 -8.97 0.29 7.85
N GLU A 19 -9.87 1.19 7.44
CA GLU A 19 -10.39 1.26 6.07
C GLU A 19 -9.36 1.90 5.13
N ILE A 20 -9.06 1.22 4.02
CA ILE A 20 -8.10 1.67 3.01
C ILE A 20 -8.84 2.28 1.83
N LYS A 21 -8.54 3.53 1.44
CA LYS A 21 -9.18 4.22 0.32
C LYS A 21 -8.19 4.59 -0.76
N ILE A 22 -8.48 4.20 -2.00
CA ILE A 22 -7.72 4.64 -3.17
C ILE A 22 -8.21 6.03 -3.56
N VAL A 23 -7.37 7.05 -3.36
CA VAL A 23 -7.72 8.46 -3.63
C VAL A 23 -7.33 8.91 -5.04
N LYS A 24 -6.33 8.26 -5.64
CA LYS A 24 -5.86 8.60 -6.99
C LYS A 24 -5.17 7.43 -7.65
N ILE A 25 -5.35 7.30 -8.95
CA ILE A 25 -4.61 6.37 -9.80
C ILE A 25 -3.93 7.20 -10.90
N GLU A 26 -2.60 7.15 -10.95
CA GLU A 26 -1.81 7.86 -11.96
C GLU A 26 -1.09 6.87 -12.88
N ASN A 27 -1.16 7.12 -14.20
CA ASN A 27 -0.36 6.38 -15.17
C ASN A 27 1.07 6.96 -15.21
N LYS A 28 2.08 6.11 -15.03
CA LYS A 28 3.52 6.47 -15.06
C LYS A 28 4.26 5.79 -16.23
N GLY A 29 3.54 5.37 -17.27
CA GLY A 29 4.07 4.76 -18.48
C GLY A 29 3.40 3.44 -18.83
N LYS A 30 3.83 2.82 -19.94
CA LYS A 30 3.15 1.67 -20.58
C LYS A 30 2.75 0.54 -19.62
N ASN A 31 3.60 0.22 -18.64
CA ASN A 31 3.37 -0.87 -17.68
C ASN A 31 3.49 -0.42 -16.20
N ARG A 32 3.37 0.88 -15.90
CA ARG A 32 3.51 1.39 -14.53
C ARG A 32 2.34 2.28 -14.16
N LYS A 33 1.65 1.92 -13.10
CA LYS A 33 0.62 2.74 -12.45
C LYS A 33 1.05 3.02 -11.02
N ARG A 34 0.74 4.22 -10.54
CA ARG A 34 0.91 4.60 -9.14
C ARG A 34 -0.46 4.71 -8.50
N LEU A 35 -0.64 4.02 -7.39
CA LEU A 35 -1.82 4.11 -6.55
C LEU A 35 -1.48 5.04 -5.37
N VAL A 36 -2.33 6.02 -5.11
CA VAL A 36 -2.27 6.84 -3.90
C VAL A 36 -3.40 6.37 -3.00
N ILE A 37 -3.05 6.03 -1.77
CA ILE A 37 -3.92 5.37 -0.81
C ILE A 37 -3.87 6.16 0.50
N VAL A 38 -5.02 6.29 1.18
CA VAL A 38 -5.16 6.85 2.52
C VAL A 38 -5.88 5.87 3.44
#